data_AF-A0AA43RHA9-F1
#
_entry.id   AF-A0AA43RHA9-F1
#
_cell.length_a   1.000
_cell.length_b   1.000
_cell.length_c   1.000
_cell.angle_alpha   90.00
_cell.angle_beta   90.00
_cell.angle_gamma   90.00
#
_symmetry.space_group_name_H-M   'P 1'
#
loop_
_entity.id
_entity.type
_entity.pdbx_description
1 polymer ?
#
loop_
_entity_poly.entity_id
_entity_poly.type
_entity_poly.pdbx_seq_one_letter_code
_entity_poly.pdbx_strand_id
1 'polypeptide(L)' 'MAEEKETKTFNELYASLEEVINKLEAGNLELEQSLNEYSKGVKIVAELQSKLDASEVMIKELAGEIDKDTDSGSSTISHS' A
#
# COMPACT_ATOMS: atom_id res chain seq x y z
N MET A 1 16.08 -20.96 13.91
CA MET A 1 15.45 -20.79 12.58
C MET A 1 14.79 -19.43 12.62
N ALA A 2 15.33 -18.47 11.88
CA ALA A 2 14.77 -17.13 11.82
C ALA A 2 13.54 -17.19 10.91
N GLU A 3 12.35 -16.95 11.45
CA GLU A 3 11.18 -16.63 10.65
C GLU A 3 11.46 -15.30 9.95
N GLU A 4 11.92 -15.36 8.69
CA GLU A 4 11.78 -14.24 7.77
C GLU A 4 10.29 -14.01 7.63
N LYS A 5 9.82 -12.94 8.26
CA LYS A 5 8.43 -12.53 8.26
C LYS A 5 8.07 -12.13 6.83
N GLU A 6 7.60 -13.09 6.03
CA GLU A 6 7.19 -12.86 4.65
C GLU A 6 6.18 -11.70 4.62
N THR A 7 6.60 -10.60 3.99
CA THR A 7 5.76 -9.42 3.84
C THR A 7 4.70 -9.76 2.80
N LYS A 8 3.48 -10.03 3.28
CA LYS A 8 2.32 -10.32 2.41
C LYS A 8 2.22 -9.29 1.28
N THR A 9 1.94 -9.77 0.08
CA THR A 9 1.68 -8.93 -1.09
C THR A 9 0.34 -8.20 -0.94
N PHE A 10 0.10 -7.18 -1.78
CA PHE A 10 -1.17 -6.43 -1.78
C PHE A 10 -2.36 -7.37 -1.98
N ASN A 11 -2.29 -8.29 -2.94
CA ASN A 11 -3.36 -9.24 -3.24
C ASN A 11 -3.65 -10.18 -2.07
N GLU A 12 -2.61 -10.65 -1.36
CA GLU A 12 -2.78 -11.52 -0.20
C GLU A 12 -3.40 -10.79 1.00
N LEU A 13 -3.03 -9.52 1.21
CA LEU A 13 -3.66 -8.67 2.21
C LEU A 13 -5.13 -8.39 1.85
N TYR A 14 -5.42 -8.12 0.57
CA TYR A 14 -6.78 -7.90 0.11
C TYR A 14 -7.66 -9.13 0.29
N ALA A 15 -7.19 -10.31 -0.09
CA ALA A 15 -7.89 -11.57 0.17
C ALA A 15 -8.09 -11.83 1.67
N SER A 16 -7.09 -11.52 2.50
CA SER A 16 -7.22 -11.62 3.96
C SER A 16 -8.29 -10.68 4.51
N LEU A 17 -8.45 -9.48 3.93
CA LEU A 17 -9.50 -8.53 4.31
C LEU A 17 -10.89 -9.06 3.93
N GLU A 18 -11.05 -9.60 2.73
CA GLU A 18 -12.31 -10.21 2.28
C GLU A 18 -12.73 -11.36 3.20
N GLU A 19 -11.79 -12.21 3.63
CA GLU A 19 -12.10 -13.26 4.61
C GLU A 19 -12.59 -12.70 5.95
N VAL A 20 -11.98 -11.63 6.44
CA VAL A 20 -12.39 -10.98 7.69
C VAL A 20 -13.81 -10.41 7.53
N ILE A 21 -14.10 -9.72 6.43
CA ILE A 21 -15.42 -9.16 6.15
C ILE A 21 -16.46 -10.28 6.07
N ASN A 22 -16.19 -11.35 5.33
CA ASN A 22 -17.10 -12.49 5.22
C ASN A 22 -17.41 -13.12 6.59
N LYS A 23 -16.41 -13.24 7.48
CA LYS A 23 -16.61 -13.77 8.84
C LYS A 23 -17.45 -12.85 9.71
N LEU A 24 -17.27 -11.54 9.59
CA LEU A 24 -18.06 -10.54 10.31
C LEU A 24 -19.51 -10.50 9.79
N GLU A 25 -19.71 -10.58 8.47
CA GLU A 25 -21.03 -10.57 7.84
C GLU A 25 -21.82 -11.87 8.05
N ALA A 26 -21.13 -13.00 8.22
CA ALA A 26 -21.77 -14.27 8.54
C ALA A 26 -22.56 -14.24 9.87
N GLY A 27 -22.25 -13.30 10.76
CA GLY A 27 -23.02 -13.07 12.00
C GLY A 27 -22.97 -14.20 13.03
N ASN A 28 -22.13 -15.21 12.81
CA ASN A 28 -22.01 -16.41 13.65
C ASN A 28 -20.89 -16.31 14.70
N LEU A 29 -20.27 -15.14 14.86
CA LEU A 29 -19.17 -14.92 15.78
C LEU A 29 -19.68 -14.39 17.12
N GLU A 30 -19.09 -14.85 18.21
CA GLU A 30 -19.30 -14.22 19.52
C GLU A 30 -18.71 -12.80 19.55
N LEU A 31 -19.13 -11.98 20.52
CA LEU A 31 -18.70 -10.58 20.62
C LEU A 31 -17.17 -10.43 20.66
N GLU A 32 -16.48 -11.26 21.45
CA GLU A 32 -15.02 -11.22 21.57
C GLU A 32 -14.33 -11.63 20.27
N GLN A 33 -14.87 -12.63 19.57
CA GLN A 33 -14.38 -13.04 18.26
C GLN A 33 -14.62 -11.97 17.20
N SER A 34 -15.78 -11.31 17.21
CA SER A 34 -16.11 -10.20 16.32
C SER A 34 -15.17 -9.02 16.51
N LEU A 35 -14.84 -8.68 17.77
CA LEU A 35 -13.86 -7.64 18.09
C LEU A 35 -12.46 -8.02 17.59
N ASN A 36 -12.07 -9.28 17.71
CA ASN A 36 -10.79 -9.76 17.22
C ASN A 36 -10.70 -9.71 15.68
N GLU A 37 -11.73 -10.18 14.97
CA GLU A 37 -11.79 -10.10 13.51
C GLU A 37 -11.81 -8.64 13.03
N TYR A 38 -12.57 -7.76 13.69
CA TYR A 38 -12.55 -6.33 13.40
C TYR A 38 -11.14 -5.72 13.58
N SER A 39 -10.46 -6.04 14.69
CA SER A 39 -9.09 -5.58 14.95
C SER A 39 -8.11 -6.05 13.86
N LYS A 40 -8.26 -7.31 13.40
CA LYS A 40 -7.47 -7.83 12.27
C LYS A 40 -7.76 -7.06 10.99
N GLY A 41 -9.04 -6.82 10.68
CA GLY A 41 -9.44 -6.04 9.50
C GLY A 41 -8.82 -4.64 9.48
N VAL A 42 -8.86 -3.93 10.61
CA VAL A 42 -8.24 -2.60 10.74
C VAL A 42 -6.73 -2.63 10.48
N LYS A 43 -6.02 -3.65 10.98
CA LYS A 43 -4.58 -3.81 10.72
C LYS A 43 -4.29 -4.07 9.25
N ILE A 44 -5.07 -4.94 8.61
CA ILE A 44 -4.91 -5.25 7.18
C ILE A 44 -5.14 -4.01 6.32
N VAL A 45 -6.17 -3.22 6.63
CA VAL A 45 -6.44 -1.94 5.93
C VAL A 45 -5.28 -0.96 6.09
N ALA A 46 -4.72 -0.84 7.29
CA ALA A 46 -3.55 0.02 7.52
C ALA A 46 -2.32 -0.43 6.71
N GLU A 47 -2.08 -1.73 6.61
CA GLU A 47 -0.99 -2.29 5.80
C GLU A 47 -1.21 -2.07 4.29
N LEU A 48 -2.44 -2.22 3.81
CA LEU A 48 -2.81 -1.94 2.42
C LEU A 48 -2.57 -0.47 2.08
N GLN A 49 -3.03 0.45 2.94
CA GLN A 49 -2.82 1.88 2.74
C GLN A 49 -1.34 2.22 2.71
N SER A 50 -0.54 1.69 3.64
CA SER A 50 0.90 1.93 3.68
C SER A 50 1.61 1.45 2.41
N LYS A 51 1.18 0.33 1.82
CA LYS A 51 1.73 -0.16 0.54
C LYS A 51 1.35 0.75 -0.63
N LEU A 52 0.13 1.27 -0.66
CA LEU A 52 -0.31 2.23 -1.67
C LEU A 52 0.49 3.53 -1.56
N ASP A 53 0.63 4.07 -0.36
CA ASP A 53 1.38 5.30 -0.11
C ASP A 53 2.85 5.14 -0.53
N ALA A 54 3.47 4.00 -0.20
CA ALA A 54 4.85 3.69 -0.61
C ALA A 54 5.00 3.62 -2.14
N SER A 55 4.00 3.07 -2.82
CA SER A 55 3.99 3.00 -4.29
C SER A 55 3.80 4.38 -4.91
N GLU A 56 2.96 5.23 -4.32
CA GLU A 56 2.76 6.62 -4.78
C GLU A 56 4.03 7.47 -4.61
N VAL A 57 4.74 7.32 -3.48
CA VAL A 57 6.03 7.97 -3.24
C VAL A 57 7.05 7.55 -4.30
N MET A 58 7.16 6.25 -4.57
CA MET A 58 8.07 5.74 -5.60
C MET A 58 7.74 6.31 -6.99
N ILE A 59 6.45 6.35 -7.37
CA ILE A 59 6.03 6.95 -8.65
C ILE A 59 6.39 8.45 -8.70
N LYS A 60 6.18 9.19 -7.61
CA LYS A 60 6.53 10.62 -7.52
C LYS A 60 8.03 10.86 -7.62
N GLU A 61 8.86 10.03 -7.00
CA GLU A 61 10.31 10.09 -7.11
C GLU A 61 10.76 9.84 -8.55
N LEU A 62 10.28 8.77 -9.18
CA LEU A 62 10.56 8.47 -10.59
C LEU A 62 10.09 9.60 -11.53
N ALA A 63 8.90 10.17 -11.30
CA ALA A 63 8.38 11.28 -12.10
C ALA A 63 9.20 12.57 -11.91
N GLY A 64 9.64 12.86 -10.68
CA GLY A 64 10.48 14.03 -10.37
C GLY A 64 11.91 13.93 -10.89
N GLU A 65 12.44 12.71 -11.02
CA GLU A 65 13.72 12.47 -11.71
C GLU A 65 13.60 12.67 -13.23
N ILE A 66 12.49 12.23 -13.84
CA ILE A 66 12.22 12.47 -15.28
C ILE A 66 12.17 13.97 -15.59
N ASP A 67 11.56 14.79 -14.72
CA ASP A 67 11.46 16.25 -14.94
C ASP A 67 12.83 16.96 -14.89
N LYS A 68 13.77 16.46 -14.07
CA LYS A 68 15.12 17.05 -13.97
C LYS A 68 16.02 16.75 -15.17
N ASP A 69 15.81 15.65 -15.86
CA ASP A 69 16.61 15.30 -17.04
C ASP A 69 16.13 15.99 -18.33
N THR A 70 14.89 16.50 -18.38
CA THR A 70 14.36 17.21 -19.56
C THR A 70 14.64 18.72 -19.63
N ASP A 71 15.22 19.35 -18.60
CA ASP A 71 15.51 20.81 -18.60
C ASP A 71 16.89 21.18 -19.20
N SER A 72 17.74 20.21 -19.55
CA SER A 72 19.09 20.51 -20.06
C SER A 72 19.17 20.89 -21.56
N GLY A 73 18.04 21.23 -22.21
CA GLY A 73 17.95 21.20 -23.68
C GLY A 73 17.44 22.42 -24.45
N SER A 74 17.01 23.54 -23.86
CA SER A 74 16.41 24.62 -24.66
C SER A 74 16.60 26.05 -24.14
N SER A 75 17.73 26.68 -24.49
CA SER A 75 17.71 27.93 -25.29
C SER A 75 19.13 28.47 -25.52
N THR A 76 19.58 28.20 -26.74
CA THR A 76 20.55 28.95 -27.55
C THR A 76 20.93 30.35 -27.08
N ILE A 77 22.25 30.51 -26.84
CA ILE A 77 23.11 31.61 -27.26
C ILE A 77 22.36 32.88 -27.69
N SER A 78 22.17 33.83 -26.77
CA SER A 78 22.05 35.24 -27.14
C SER A 78 23.46 35.81 -27.22
N HIS A 79 23.96 35.96 -28.44
CA HIS A 79 25.15 36.71 -28.76
C HIS A 79 24.73 37.87 -29.67
N SER A 80 24.67 39.08 -29.09
CA SER A 80 24.91 40.39 -29.70
C SER A 80 24.35 41.48 -28.79
#